data_AF-Q33586-F1
#
_entry.id   AF-Q33586-F1
#
_cell.length_a   1.000
_cell.length_b   1.000
_cell.length_c   1.000
_cell.angle_alpha   90.00
_cell.angle_beta   90.00
_cell.angle_gamma   90.00
#
_symmetry.space_group_name_H-M   'P 1'
#
loop_
_entity.id
_entity.type
_entity.pdbx_description
1 polymer ?
#
loop_
_entity_poly.entity_id
_entity_poly.type
_entity_poly.pdbx_seq_one_letter_code
_entity_poly.pdbx_strand_id
1 'polypeptide(L)'
;KVALVYGQMNEPPGARAGVAESAVTMAEYFRDVEGQNVLLFIDNIFRFTQANSEVSALLGRIPAAVGYQPTLAEDLGMLQERITSTTKGSITSVQAVYVPADDITDPAPATTFSHLDATTVLDRAVAESGIYPAVNPLECASRIMDPDVIDVDHYNVAQDIVQMLTKYKELQDIIAVLGIDELSEEDKVVVDRARKVTRFLSQPFQ
;
A
#
# COMPACT_ATOMS: atom_id res chain seq x y z
N LYS A 1 13.23 -17.53 11.12
CA LYS A 1 14.10 -16.77 12.05
C LYS A 1 13.70 -15.30 11.93
N VAL A 2 13.69 -14.54 13.02
CA VAL A 2 13.18 -13.15 13.03
C VAL A 2 14.20 -12.27 13.75
N ALA A 3 14.46 -11.08 13.21
CA ALA A 3 15.12 -9.99 13.90
C ALA A 3 14.11 -8.87 14.09
N LEU A 4 14.11 -8.25 15.27
CA LEU A 4 13.19 -7.18 15.61
C LEU A 4 14.00 -5.91 15.89
N VAL A 5 13.66 -4.83 15.16
CA VAL A 5 14.29 -3.52 15.31
C VAL A 5 13.18 -2.53 15.64
N TYR A 6 13.27 -1.87 16.81
CA TYR A 6 12.21 -1.01 17.31
C TYR A 6 12.67 0.43 17.48
N GLY A 7 11.83 1.35 17.01
CA GLY A 7 11.96 2.80 17.17
C GLY A 7 10.58 3.34 17.49
N GLN A 8 10.18 3.16 18.75
CA GLN A 8 8.82 3.38 19.22
C GLN A 8 8.46 4.88 19.24
N MET A 9 7.17 5.19 19.35
CA MET A 9 6.69 6.60 19.33
C MET A 9 7.20 7.45 20.49
N ASN A 10 7.59 6.84 21.61
CA ASN A 10 8.18 7.53 22.76
C ASN A 10 9.66 7.94 22.55
N GLU A 11 10.29 7.47 21.46
CA GLU A 11 11.67 7.81 21.11
C GLU A 11 11.76 9.18 20.41
N PRO A 12 12.87 9.91 20.57
CA PRO A 12 13.07 11.19 19.91
C PRO A 12 13.07 11.04 18.38
N PRO A 13 12.74 12.11 17.63
CA PRO A 13 12.63 12.03 16.17
C PRO A 13 13.91 11.56 15.47
N GLY A 14 15.10 11.87 16.01
CA GLY A 14 16.35 11.34 15.46
C GLY A 14 16.44 9.80 15.51
N ALA A 15 15.97 9.17 16.57
CA ALA A 15 15.93 7.71 16.68
C ALA A 15 14.88 7.10 15.74
N ARG A 16 13.69 7.72 15.64
CA ARG A 16 12.64 7.31 14.71
C ARG A 16 13.03 7.46 13.24
N ALA A 17 13.84 8.46 12.89
CA ALA A 17 14.38 8.61 11.55
C ALA A 17 15.42 7.52 11.23
N GLY A 18 16.29 7.15 12.18
CA GLY A 18 17.36 6.16 11.95
C GLY A 18 16.95 4.68 12.06
N VAL A 19 15.80 4.36 12.65
CA VAL A 19 15.40 2.96 12.89
C VAL A 19 15.18 2.17 11.60
N ALA A 20 14.56 2.79 10.60
CA ALA A 20 14.28 2.14 9.31
C ALA A 20 15.59 1.77 8.60
N GLU A 21 16.55 2.67 8.57
CA GLU A 21 17.88 2.43 8.00
C GLU A 21 18.63 1.32 8.73
N SER A 22 18.48 1.24 10.05
CA SER A 22 19.08 0.17 10.86
C SER A 22 18.50 -1.19 10.48
N ALA A 23 17.18 -1.28 10.30
CA ALA A 23 16.51 -2.50 9.87
C ALA A 23 16.91 -2.89 8.44
N VAL A 24 16.97 -1.93 7.51
CA VAL A 24 17.43 -2.17 6.13
C VAL A 24 18.87 -2.68 6.14
N THR A 25 19.77 -2.10 6.94
CA THR A 25 21.16 -2.55 7.03
C THR A 25 21.28 -4.01 7.47
N MET A 26 20.45 -4.46 8.42
CA MET A 26 20.39 -5.87 8.80
C MET A 26 19.86 -6.76 7.66
N ALA A 27 18.82 -6.31 6.95
CA ALA A 27 18.29 -7.03 5.80
C ALA A 27 19.31 -7.13 4.65
N GLU A 28 20.07 -6.07 4.40
CA GLU A 28 21.13 -6.04 3.39
C GLU A 28 22.28 -7.00 3.72
N TYR A 29 22.63 -7.17 5.00
CA TYR A 29 23.61 -8.19 5.39
C TYR A 29 23.14 -9.60 4.98
N PHE A 30 21.89 -9.95 5.28
CA PHE A 30 21.32 -11.24 4.88
C PHE A 30 21.22 -11.39 3.36
N ARG A 31 20.89 -10.30 2.64
CA ARG A 31 20.85 -10.28 1.17
C ARG A 31 22.25 -10.45 0.54
N ASP A 32 23.22 -9.65 0.97
CA ASP A 32 24.48 -9.45 0.25
C ASP A 32 25.64 -10.34 0.73
N VAL A 33 25.64 -10.69 2.02
CA VAL A 33 26.68 -11.53 2.64
C VAL A 33 26.20 -12.97 2.75
N GLU A 34 24.98 -13.20 3.24
CA GLU A 34 24.43 -14.56 3.35
C GLU A 34 23.74 -15.06 2.08
N GLY A 35 23.45 -14.18 1.11
CA GLY A 35 22.83 -14.55 -0.16
C GLY A 35 21.39 -15.06 -0.01
N GLN A 36 20.64 -14.54 0.95
CA GLN A 36 19.30 -15.02 1.30
C GLN A 36 18.19 -14.13 0.73
N ASN A 37 17.01 -14.72 0.61
CA ASN A 37 15.76 -13.98 0.35
C ASN A 37 15.17 -13.56 1.70
N VAL A 38 14.99 -12.27 1.89
CA VAL A 38 14.65 -11.65 3.18
C VAL A 38 13.28 -11.00 3.08
N LEU A 39 12.44 -11.22 4.10
CA LEU A 39 11.23 -10.43 4.31
C LEU A 39 11.53 -9.25 5.22
N LEU A 40 11.16 -8.04 4.80
CA LEU A 40 11.30 -6.82 5.58
C LEU A 40 9.92 -6.22 5.85
N PHE A 41 9.53 -6.14 7.13
CA PHE A 41 8.27 -5.52 7.53
C PHE A 41 8.54 -4.14 8.12
N ILE A 42 7.96 -3.09 7.55
CA ILE A 42 8.07 -1.71 8.04
C ILE A 42 6.69 -1.22 8.46
N ASP A 43 6.48 -1.07 9.77
CA ASP A 43 5.25 -0.51 10.35
C ASP A 43 5.62 0.70 11.24
N ASN A 44 5.50 1.94 10.77
CA ASN A 44 4.90 2.43 9.52
C ASN A 44 5.86 3.40 8.81
N ILE A 45 5.99 3.31 7.49
CA ILE A 45 6.94 4.14 6.71
C ILE A 45 6.62 5.64 6.80
N PHE A 46 5.34 6.01 7.01
CA PHE A 46 4.97 7.41 7.24
C PHE A 46 5.63 7.98 8.49
N ARG A 47 5.91 7.17 9.51
CA ARG A 47 6.57 7.62 10.75
C ARG A 47 8.04 7.99 10.52
N PHE A 48 8.69 7.37 9.54
CA PHE A 48 10.02 7.78 9.08
C PHE A 48 9.96 9.20 8.48
N THR A 49 9.00 9.45 7.59
CA THR A 49 8.77 10.79 7.02
C THR A 49 8.45 11.82 8.09
N GLN A 50 7.54 11.51 9.01
CA GLN A 50 7.16 12.41 10.11
C GLN A 50 8.37 12.76 10.99
N ALA A 51 9.20 11.78 11.33
CA ALA A 51 10.41 12.00 12.11
C ALA A 51 11.40 12.93 11.37
N ASN A 52 11.58 12.75 10.06
CA ASN A 52 12.44 13.62 9.25
C ASN A 52 11.88 15.04 9.13
N SER A 53 10.56 15.23 9.05
CA SER A 53 9.93 16.56 9.13
C SER A 53 10.25 17.27 10.44
N GLU A 54 10.14 16.56 11.58
CA GLU A 54 10.46 17.11 12.90
C GLU A 54 11.95 17.49 13.01
N VAL A 55 12.85 16.62 12.55
CA VAL A 55 14.30 16.91 12.52
C VAL A 55 14.60 18.10 11.60
N SER A 56 13.99 18.16 10.42
CA SER A 56 14.17 19.25 9.45
C SER A 56 13.75 20.60 10.02
N ALA A 57 12.65 20.65 10.77
CA ALA A 57 12.20 21.86 11.46
C ALA A 57 13.21 22.30 12.53
N LEU A 58 13.76 21.37 13.31
CA LEU A 58 14.79 21.66 14.31
C LEU A 58 16.11 22.15 13.69
N LEU A 59 16.43 21.71 12.47
CA LEU A 59 17.59 22.17 11.69
C LEU A 59 17.37 23.55 11.03
N GLY A 60 16.19 24.16 11.18
CA GLY A 60 15.88 25.46 10.61
C GLY A 60 15.72 25.46 9.08
N ARG A 61 15.44 24.30 8.48
CA ARG A 61 15.14 24.21 7.04
C ARG A 61 13.75 24.79 6.77
N ILE A 62 13.60 25.49 5.66
CA ILE A 62 12.30 26.03 5.23
C ILE A 62 11.39 24.83 4.84
N PRO A 63 10.17 24.74 5.39
CA PRO A 63 9.25 23.65 5.07
C PRO A 63 8.73 23.76 3.63
N ALA A 64 8.42 22.60 3.04
CA ALA A 64 7.80 22.47 1.73
C ALA A 64 6.27 22.41 1.85
N ALA A 65 5.60 21.88 0.80
CA ALA A 65 4.16 21.69 0.78
C ALA A 65 3.67 20.94 2.03
N VAL A 66 2.55 21.40 2.60
CA VAL A 66 1.87 20.77 3.75
C VAL A 66 2.75 20.67 5.03
N GLY A 67 3.92 21.31 5.05
CA GLY A 67 4.80 21.34 6.23
C GLY A 67 5.86 20.23 6.28
N TYR A 68 6.02 19.44 5.22
CA TYR A 68 7.07 18.42 5.11
C TYR A 68 8.46 19.03 4.92
N GLN A 69 9.49 18.22 5.15
CA GLN A 69 10.86 18.60 4.86
C GLN A 69 11.06 18.81 3.34
N PRO A 70 11.91 19.76 2.90
CA PRO A 70 12.20 19.97 1.48
C PRO A 70 12.94 18.79 0.84
N THR A 71 13.54 17.91 1.65
CA THR A 71 14.26 16.69 1.24
C THR A 71 13.37 15.45 1.19
N LEU A 72 12.03 15.58 1.27
CA LEU A 72 11.10 14.45 1.39
C LEU A 72 11.36 13.33 0.38
N ALA A 73 11.46 13.68 -0.90
CA ALA A 73 11.67 12.73 -1.98
C ALA A 73 13.07 12.09 -1.94
N GLU A 74 14.08 12.86 -1.52
CA GLU A 74 15.46 12.37 -1.41
C GLU A 74 15.60 11.39 -0.22
N ASP A 75 15.07 11.76 0.94
CA ASP A 75 15.11 10.95 2.16
C ASP A 75 14.38 9.61 1.95
N LEU A 76 13.20 9.64 1.33
CA LEU A 76 12.47 8.42 0.97
C LEU A 76 13.20 7.63 -0.10
N GLY A 77 13.70 8.27 -1.15
CA GLY A 77 14.42 7.60 -2.23
C GLY A 77 15.66 6.85 -1.74
N MET A 78 16.48 7.47 -0.89
CA MET A 78 17.68 6.82 -0.32
C MET A 78 17.33 5.57 0.49
N LEU A 79 16.19 5.56 1.18
CA LEU A 79 15.74 4.40 1.94
C LEU A 79 15.14 3.32 1.03
N GLN A 80 14.23 3.71 0.13
CA GLN A 80 13.48 2.78 -0.72
C GLN A 80 14.36 2.09 -1.75
N GLU A 81 15.31 2.79 -2.37
CA GLU A 81 16.20 2.21 -3.40
C GLU A 81 17.13 1.13 -2.85
N ARG A 82 17.40 1.14 -1.54
CA ARG A 82 18.14 0.05 -0.87
C ARG A 82 17.33 -1.24 -0.75
N ILE A 83 16.00 -1.12 -0.73
CA ILE A 83 15.05 -2.21 -0.60
C ILE A 83 14.77 -2.77 -2.00
N THR A 84 15.71 -3.55 -2.50
CA THR A 84 15.61 -4.14 -3.84
C THR A 84 16.21 -5.53 -3.90
N SER A 85 15.87 -6.25 -4.97
CA SER A 85 16.45 -7.54 -5.30
C SER A 85 17.75 -7.35 -6.09
N THR A 86 18.80 -8.03 -5.68
CA THR A 86 20.12 -8.00 -6.33
C THR A 86 20.44 -9.35 -6.95
N THR A 87 21.60 -9.48 -7.59
CA THR A 87 22.09 -10.77 -8.10
C THR A 87 22.51 -11.75 -6.99
N LYS A 88 22.64 -11.29 -5.74
CA LYS A 88 23.08 -12.10 -4.60
C LYS A 88 21.92 -12.66 -3.77
N GLY A 89 20.80 -11.94 -3.72
CA GLY A 89 19.62 -12.28 -2.93
C GLY A 89 18.53 -11.24 -3.13
N SER A 90 17.40 -11.40 -2.44
CA SER A 90 16.26 -10.48 -2.53
C SER A 90 15.83 -9.92 -1.18
N ILE A 91 15.28 -8.71 -1.20
CA ILE A 91 14.50 -8.17 -0.10
C ILE A 91 13.08 -7.95 -0.63
N THR A 92 12.11 -8.67 -0.05
CA THR A 92 10.69 -8.44 -0.28
C THR A 92 10.15 -7.66 0.91
N SER A 93 9.80 -6.39 0.69
CA SER A 93 9.28 -5.53 1.75
C SER A 93 7.76 -5.46 1.77
N VAL A 94 7.20 -5.45 2.98
CA VAL A 94 5.79 -5.14 3.24
C VAL A 94 5.78 -3.92 4.15
N GLN A 95 5.27 -2.81 3.63
CA GLN A 95 5.33 -1.52 4.28
C GLN A 95 3.92 -1.00 4.56
N ALA A 96 3.60 -0.74 5.82
CA ALA A 96 2.40 -0.01 6.16
C ALA A 96 2.62 1.47 5.86
N VAL A 97 1.68 2.08 5.15
CA VAL A 97 1.66 3.52 4.84
C VAL A 97 0.44 4.13 5.50
N TYR A 98 0.65 5.04 6.45
CA TYR A 98 -0.43 5.81 7.04
C TYR A 98 -0.79 6.98 6.12
N VAL A 99 -2.06 7.06 5.71
CA VAL A 99 -2.58 8.18 4.91
C VAL A 99 -3.19 9.21 5.86
N PRO A 100 -2.60 10.41 6.01
CA PRO A 100 -3.11 11.42 6.91
C PRO A 100 -4.47 11.94 6.42
N ALA A 101 -5.45 12.01 7.32
CA ALA A 101 -6.80 12.51 7.04
C ALA A 101 -7.53 11.82 5.86
N ASP A 102 -7.17 10.57 5.54
CA ASP A 102 -7.69 9.82 4.39
C ASP A 102 -7.39 10.53 3.02
N ASP A 103 -6.41 11.44 2.98
CA ASP A 103 -5.99 12.18 1.77
C ASP A 103 -4.79 11.53 1.08
N ILE A 104 -5.06 10.77 0.01
CA ILE A 104 -4.04 10.12 -0.82
C ILE A 104 -3.17 11.10 -1.62
N THR A 105 -3.60 12.37 -1.72
CA THR A 105 -2.86 13.42 -2.44
C THR A 105 -1.79 14.10 -1.58
N ASP A 106 -1.73 13.75 -0.28
CA ASP A 106 -0.66 14.20 0.59
C ASP A 106 0.72 13.81 0.01
N PRO A 107 1.72 14.71 0.06
CA PRO A 107 3.04 14.46 -0.50
C PRO A 107 3.73 13.18 -0.01
N ALA A 108 3.51 12.77 1.25
CA ALA A 108 4.16 11.61 1.83
C ALA A 108 3.67 10.27 1.22
N PRO A 109 2.37 9.92 1.23
CA PRO A 109 1.88 8.74 0.54
C PRO A 109 2.10 8.83 -0.96
N ALA A 110 1.88 9.99 -1.59
CA ALA A 110 2.08 10.16 -3.04
C ALA A 110 3.53 9.82 -3.48
N THR A 111 4.52 10.30 -2.72
CA THR A 111 5.95 9.98 -2.97
C THR A 111 6.26 8.53 -2.64
N THR A 112 5.64 7.97 -1.60
CA THR A 112 5.86 6.56 -1.23
C THR A 112 5.35 5.63 -2.33
N PHE A 113 4.16 5.91 -2.89
CA PHE A 113 3.55 5.07 -3.92
C PHE A 113 4.39 4.95 -5.18
N SER A 114 5.17 5.98 -5.56
CA SER A 114 6.04 5.88 -6.73
C SER A 114 7.19 4.89 -6.58
N HIS A 115 7.51 4.44 -5.36
CA HIS A 115 8.54 3.45 -5.08
C HIS A 115 7.99 2.02 -4.87
N LEU A 116 6.67 1.84 -4.84
CA LEU A 116 6.06 0.53 -4.55
C LEU A 116 5.75 -0.24 -5.84
N ASP A 117 6.16 -1.51 -5.89
CA ASP A 117 5.81 -2.41 -6.99
C ASP A 117 4.35 -2.88 -6.93
N ALA A 118 3.75 -2.89 -5.74
CA ALA A 118 2.35 -3.22 -5.51
C ALA A 118 1.78 -2.34 -4.41
N THR A 119 0.60 -1.78 -4.65
CA THR A 119 -0.14 -0.96 -3.70
C THR A 119 -1.41 -1.71 -3.28
N THR A 120 -1.57 -1.91 -1.97
CA THR A 120 -2.79 -2.45 -1.38
C THR A 120 -3.47 -1.35 -0.57
N VAL A 121 -4.57 -0.83 -1.10
CA VAL A 121 -5.33 0.25 -0.47
C VAL A 121 -6.42 -0.34 0.41
N LEU A 122 -6.45 0.09 1.67
CA LEU A 122 -7.47 -0.29 2.64
C LEU A 122 -8.49 0.84 2.79
N ASP A 123 -9.77 0.50 2.74
CA ASP A 123 -10.87 1.47 2.74
C ASP A 123 -11.78 1.27 3.97
N ARG A 124 -12.10 2.37 4.65
CA ARG A 124 -12.98 2.39 5.81
C ARG A 124 -14.40 1.95 5.47
N ALA A 125 -14.96 2.37 4.33
CA ALA A 125 -16.31 1.99 3.90
C ALA A 125 -16.42 0.47 3.66
N VAL A 126 -15.36 -0.15 3.14
CA VAL A 126 -15.30 -1.61 2.98
C VAL A 126 -15.29 -2.31 4.34
N ALA A 127 -14.52 -1.81 5.30
CA ALA A 127 -14.51 -2.35 6.67
C ALA A 127 -15.87 -2.21 7.38
N GLU A 128 -16.55 -1.06 7.23
CA GLU A 128 -17.88 -0.79 7.78
C GLU A 128 -18.96 -1.73 7.21
N SER A 129 -18.76 -2.21 5.98
CA SER A 129 -19.63 -3.22 5.35
C SER A 129 -19.42 -4.66 5.88
N GLY A 130 -18.43 -4.85 6.78
CA GLY A 130 -18.12 -6.14 7.41
C GLY A 130 -17.21 -7.05 6.57
N ILE A 131 -16.50 -6.50 5.58
CA ILE A 131 -15.57 -7.24 4.71
C ILE A 131 -14.15 -7.10 5.27
N TYR A 132 -13.51 -8.24 5.56
CA TYR A 132 -12.14 -8.30 6.03
C TYR A 132 -11.34 -9.33 5.20
N PRO A 133 -10.13 -8.99 4.72
CA PRO A 133 -9.47 -7.68 4.85
C PRO A 133 -10.19 -6.58 4.05
N ALA A 134 -10.12 -5.35 4.56
CA ALA A 134 -10.85 -4.20 4.00
C ALA A 134 -10.17 -3.61 2.76
N VAL A 135 -9.79 -4.46 1.80
CA VAL A 135 -9.08 -4.08 0.57
C VAL A 135 -10.06 -3.49 -0.43
N ASN A 136 -9.71 -2.33 -1.01
CA ASN A 136 -10.42 -1.78 -2.17
C ASN A 136 -9.73 -2.22 -3.47
N PRO A 137 -10.26 -3.23 -4.19
CA PRO A 137 -9.59 -3.81 -5.35
C PRO A 137 -9.51 -2.87 -6.55
N LEU A 138 -10.30 -1.79 -6.59
CA LEU A 138 -10.29 -0.81 -7.69
C LEU A 138 -9.16 0.22 -7.56
N GLU A 139 -8.66 0.42 -6.34
CA GLU A 139 -7.56 1.37 -6.05
C GLU A 139 -6.22 0.66 -5.81
N CYS A 140 -6.24 -0.67 -5.71
CA CYS A 140 -5.03 -1.47 -5.68
C CYS A 140 -4.40 -1.56 -7.06
N ALA A 141 -3.07 -1.61 -7.11
CA ALA A 141 -2.32 -1.82 -8.33
C ALA A 141 -1.12 -2.74 -8.08
N SER A 142 -0.66 -3.41 -9.13
CA SER A 142 0.57 -4.19 -9.09
C SER A 142 1.25 -4.16 -10.44
N ARG A 143 2.57 -3.96 -10.43
CA ARG A 143 3.39 -3.97 -11.64
C ARG A 143 3.44 -5.33 -12.33
N ILE A 144 3.28 -6.42 -11.57
CA ILE A 144 3.33 -7.78 -12.10
C ILE A 144 1.97 -8.27 -12.63
N MET A 145 0.94 -7.43 -12.62
CA MET A 145 -0.37 -7.72 -13.22
C MET A 145 -0.28 -7.58 -14.75
N ASP A 146 0.53 -8.43 -15.37
CA ASP A 146 0.87 -8.43 -16.79
C ASP A 146 0.93 -9.88 -17.30
N PRO A 147 0.28 -10.23 -18.44
CA PRO A 147 0.28 -11.59 -18.98
C PRO A 147 1.66 -12.13 -19.37
N ASP A 148 2.69 -11.28 -19.48
CA ASP A 148 4.07 -11.72 -19.68
C ASP A 148 4.73 -12.23 -18.39
N VAL A 149 4.17 -11.89 -17.22
CA VAL A 149 4.68 -12.26 -15.89
C VAL A 149 3.81 -13.31 -15.20
N ILE A 150 2.50 -13.19 -15.30
CA ILE A 150 1.52 -14.13 -14.73
C ILE A 150 0.84 -14.96 -15.82
N ASP A 151 0.18 -16.04 -15.45
CA ASP A 151 -0.57 -16.84 -16.41
C ASP A 151 -1.74 -16.04 -17.02
N VAL A 152 -2.03 -16.31 -18.29
CA VAL A 152 -3.06 -15.61 -19.07
C VAL A 152 -4.45 -15.78 -18.43
N ASP A 153 -4.71 -16.95 -17.85
CA ASP A 153 -5.99 -17.23 -17.17
C ASP A 153 -6.14 -16.34 -15.92
N HIS A 154 -5.12 -16.24 -15.07
CA HIS A 154 -5.09 -15.33 -13.93
C HIS A 154 -5.27 -13.87 -14.35
N TYR A 155 -4.55 -13.40 -15.38
CA TYR A 155 -4.70 -12.03 -15.87
C TYR A 155 -6.13 -11.75 -16.33
N ASN A 156 -6.69 -12.62 -17.19
CA ASN A 156 -8.04 -12.43 -17.73
C ASN A 156 -9.09 -12.46 -16.63
N VAL A 157 -9.00 -13.40 -15.68
CA VAL A 157 -9.93 -13.48 -14.55
C VAL A 157 -9.83 -12.23 -13.68
N ALA A 158 -8.62 -11.75 -13.38
CA ALA A 158 -8.44 -10.52 -12.59
C ALA A 158 -9.04 -9.29 -13.29
N GLN A 159 -8.83 -9.15 -14.60
CA GLN A 159 -9.40 -8.07 -15.39
C GLN A 159 -10.93 -8.12 -15.42
N ASP A 160 -11.53 -9.30 -15.61
CA ASP A 160 -12.99 -9.47 -15.60
C ASP A 160 -13.59 -9.10 -14.23
N ILE A 161 -12.91 -9.45 -13.14
CA ILE A 161 -13.32 -9.10 -11.78
C ILE A 161 -13.28 -7.58 -11.59
N VAL A 162 -12.18 -6.91 -11.99
CA VAL A 162 -12.07 -5.45 -11.89
C VAL A 162 -13.14 -4.75 -12.74
N GLN A 163 -13.35 -5.17 -13.99
CA GLN A 163 -14.39 -4.61 -14.86
C GLN A 163 -15.79 -4.79 -14.28
N MET A 164 -16.10 -5.97 -13.73
CA MET A 164 -17.37 -6.25 -13.07
C MET A 164 -17.59 -5.33 -11.86
N LEU A 165 -16.57 -5.14 -11.03
CA LEU A 165 -16.64 -4.28 -9.85
C LEU A 165 -16.74 -2.79 -10.21
N THR A 166 -16.08 -2.34 -11.27
CA THR A 166 -16.24 -0.98 -11.80
C THR A 166 -17.67 -0.74 -12.26
N LYS A 167 -18.22 -1.63 -13.09
CA LYS A 167 -19.62 -1.54 -13.53
C LYS A 167 -20.59 -1.59 -12.34
N TYR A 168 -20.31 -2.42 -11.34
CA TYR A 168 -21.11 -2.47 -10.11
C TYR A 168 -21.10 -1.14 -9.36
N LYS A 169 -19.94 -0.47 -9.24
CA LYS A 169 -19.83 0.85 -8.60
C LYS A 169 -20.64 1.92 -9.33
N GLU A 170 -20.61 1.95 -10.66
CA GLU A 170 -21.43 2.87 -11.46
C GLU A 170 -22.94 2.63 -11.25
N LEU A 171 -23.34 1.36 -11.14
CA LEU A 171 -24.73 0.97 -10.90
C LEU A 171 -25.18 1.27 -9.46
N GLN A 172 -24.27 1.34 -8.48
CA GLN A 172 -24.64 1.64 -7.08
C GLN A 172 -25.29 3.02 -6.94
N ASP A 173 -24.80 4.03 -7.65
CA ASP A 173 -25.38 5.39 -7.63
C ASP A 173 -26.79 5.39 -8.21
N ILE A 174 -27.02 4.65 -9.30
CA ILE A 174 -28.35 4.49 -9.91
C ILE A 174 -29.29 3.76 -8.95
N ILE A 175 -28.83 2.65 -8.34
CA ILE A 175 -29.61 1.87 -7.37
C ILE A 175 -30.00 2.72 -6.16
N ALA A 176 -29.12 3.60 -5.68
CA ALA A 176 -29.40 4.47 -4.54
C ALA A 176 -30.51 5.50 -4.82
N VAL A 177 -30.69 5.90 -6.09
CA VAL A 177 -31.69 6.90 -6.50
C VAL A 177 -33.01 6.25 -6.97
N LEU A 178 -32.92 5.23 -7.83
CA LEU A 178 -34.08 4.64 -8.52
C LEU A 178 -34.53 3.29 -7.94
N GLY A 179 -33.64 2.58 -7.25
CA GLY A 179 -33.87 1.21 -6.80
C GLY A 179 -33.40 0.14 -7.79
N ILE A 180 -33.34 -1.11 -7.32
CA ILE A 180 -32.82 -2.26 -8.11
C ILE A 180 -33.78 -2.67 -9.23
N ASP A 181 -35.09 -2.47 -9.04
CA ASP A 181 -36.11 -2.94 -9.98
C ASP A 181 -36.06 -2.21 -11.33
N GLU A 182 -35.55 -0.98 -11.33
CA GLU A 182 -35.39 -0.10 -12.50
C GLU A 182 -34.17 -0.45 -13.38
N LEU A 183 -33.33 -1.40 -12.95
CA LEU A 183 -32.21 -1.87 -13.74
C LEU A 183 -32.65 -2.83 -14.86
N SER A 184 -31.87 -2.88 -15.94
CA SER A 184 -32.05 -3.91 -16.97
C SER A 184 -31.78 -5.31 -16.37
N GLU A 185 -32.37 -6.36 -16.96
CA GLU A 185 -32.16 -7.73 -16.50
C GLU A 185 -30.67 -8.14 -16.58
N GLU A 186 -29.92 -7.62 -17.55
CA GLU A 186 -28.47 -7.84 -17.66
C GLU A 186 -27.71 -7.18 -16.50
N ASP A 187 -28.07 -5.95 -16.14
CA ASP A 187 -27.43 -5.23 -15.04
C ASP A 187 -27.77 -5.84 -13.67
N LYS A 188 -28.99 -6.35 -13.49
CA LYS A 188 -29.36 -7.13 -12.30
C LYS A 188 -28.44 -8.35 -12.13
N VAL A 189 -28.15 -9.07 -13.21
CA VAL A 189 -27.22 -10.21 -13.17
C VAL A 189 -25.80 -9.76 -12.81
N VAL A 190 -25.33 -8.63 -13.33
CA VAL A 190 -24.02 -8.06 -12.97
C VAL A 190 -23.96 -7.71 -11.48
N VAL A 191 -24.98 -7.02 -10.95
CA VAL A 191 -25.08 -6.64 -9.53
C VAL A 191 -25.05 -7.87 -8.63
N ASP A 192 -25.81 -8.92 -8.97
CA ASP A 192 -25.87 -10.15 -8.19
C ASP A 192 -24.52 -10.89 -8.17
N ARG A 193 -23.81 -10.93 -9.30
CA ARG A 193 -22.46 -11.51 -9.38
C ARG A 193 -21.45 -10.68 -8.61
N ALA A 194 -21.45 -9.36 -8.79
CA ALA A 194 -20.56 -8.46 -8.10
C ALA A 194 -20.71 -8.57 -6.58
N ARG A 195 -21.95 -8.60 -6.05
CA ARG A 195 -22.20 -8.81 -4.62
C ARG A 195 -21.59 -10.11 -4.09
N LYS A 196 -21.68 -11.20 -4.86
CA LYS A 196 -21.07 -12.49 -4.49
C LYS A 196 -19.55 -12.40 -4.49
N VAL A 197 -18.96 -11.80 -5.53
CA VAL A 197 -17.50 -11.58 -5.65
C VAL A 197 -16.99 -10.73 -4.49
N THR A 198 -17.61 -9.58 -4.22
CA THR A 198 -17.23 -8.68 -3.12
C THR A 198 -17.25 -9.40 -1.76
N ARG A 199 -18.23 -10.28 -1.51
CA ARG A 199 -18.26 -11.13 -0.31
C ARG A 199 -17.19 -12.21 -0.33
N PHE A 200 -16.94 -12.81 -1.49
CA PHE A 200 -15.94 -13.86 -1.66
C PHE A 200 -14.50 -13.37 -1.50
N LEU A 201 -14.25 -12.08 -1.76
CA LEU A 201 -12.98 -11.42 -1.47
C LEU A 201 -12.69 -11.28 0.04
N SER A 202 -13.68 -11.53 0.91
CA SER A 202 -13.46 -11.60 2.35
C SER A 202 -12.86 -12.96 2.74
N GLN A 203 -11.93 -12.95 3.70
CA GLN A 203 -11.26 -14.13 4.20
C GLN A 203 -11.04 -14.01 5.72
N PRO A 204 -11.45 -15.00 6.54
CA PRO A 204 -11.14 -15.00 7.96
C PRO A 204 -9.63 -15.22 8.16
N PHE A 205 -9.02 -14.37 9.00
CA PHE A 205 -7.61 -14.50 9.35
C PHE A 205 -7.43 -15.55 10.46
N GLN A 206 -6.34 -16.32 10.38
CA GLN A 206 -5.99 -17.39 11.32
C GLN A 206 -5.01 -16.89 12.39
#